data_AF-A0A3A8QUT5-F1
#
_entry.id   AF-A0A3A8QUT5-F1
#
_cell.length_a   1.000
_cell.length_b   1.000
_cell.length_c   1.000
_cell.angle_alpha   90.00
_cell.angle_beta   90.00
_cell.angle_gamma   90.00
#
_symmetry.space_group_name_H-M   'P 1'
#
loop_
_entity.id
_entity.type
_entity.pdbx_description
1 polymer ?
#
loop_
_entity_poly.entity_id
_entity_poly.type
_entity_poly.pdbx_seq_one_letter_code
_entity_poly.pdbx_strand_id
1 'polypeptide(L)'
;MPTLRTRIAPLALAAITLVGLCLPAEAEAQAWSLTNAQRQAFLRYYAPVIFKRANGNGNEHGYDWLTNFDFDQDGDFSNNKLHWKQINQYVDASRTGPSAFDRWRIRPTLYTSLIEYMDGGKNLVLVYHLYHALDKNAAGNWQLHDWERVELQVRNVVGNPGSGESVAFAVVTQHKRNVVRRQGSGDLQFMQTGTGSHLLIWQAEWSDKLLAPHGQELRFVTDPYSFFAGRMASGGKAEADVNNDDGRKKLHYVFVPEDDGAAVSAFNAQPLRYSTADALASRYDNGDSANWPAVKRVTYELQDVADILPTHWEFGGYATHWLADSPRFFFLESPVVNEAGQAEVSAGMQRFFSKTRDVENQDDREGYPSKAWFFGTFELNDKASDTGGGGGSFGDKSWASTVVDSRGQTRASASGYPASANSYWWQHDYFVHSGVTDDIDGQEQGFWLPGAWYLSQNGGFDGRWVQLFGDRPGKESGED
;
A
#
# COMPACT_ATOMS: atom_id res chain seq x y z
N MET A 1 -28.63 82.22 18.66
CA MET A 1 -27.91 80.99 19.05
C MET A 1 -28.72 79.77 18.64
N PRO A 2 -28.29 79.03 17.61
CA PRO A 2 -28.61 77.62 17.46
C PRO A 2 -27.35 76.75 17.42
N THR A 3 -27.47 75.57 18.00
CA THR A 3 -26.45 74.61 18.38
C THR A 3 -25.91 73.78 17.22
N LEU A 4 -24.59 73.71 17.10
CA LEU A 4 -23.85 72.84 16.20
C LEU A 4 -23.85 71.40 16.77
N ARG A 5 -24.93 70.64 16.54
CA ARG A 5 -24.94 69.19 16.77
C ARG A 5 -25.35 68.50 15.47
N THR A 6 -24.73 67.36 15.20
CA THR A 6 -24.99 66.37 14.12
C THR A 6 -24.28 66.55 12.77
N ARG A 7 -22.95 66.36 12.73
CA ARG A 7 -22.24 65.83 11.53
C ARG A 7 -21.02 64.93 11.84
N ILE A 8 -20.85 64.44 13.07
CA ILE A 8 -19.68 63.61 13.45
C ILE A 8 -19.94 62.10 13.21
N ALA A 9 -21.20 61.66 13.25
CA ALA A 9 -21.55 60.24 13.13
C ALA A 9 -21.18 59.56 11.79
N PRO A 10 -21.41 60.14 10.59
CA PRO A 10 -21.09 59.44 9.35
C PRO A 10 -19.59 59.38 9.04
N LEU A 11 -18.82 60.37 9.48
CA LEU A 11 -17.36 60.43 9.30
C LEU A 11 -16.62 59.45 10.21
N ALA A 12 -17.09 59.28 11.46
CA ALA A 12 -16.55 58.28 12.36
C ALA A 12 -16.83 56.84 11.86
N LEU A 13 -18.02 56.60 11.30
CA LEU A 13 -18.38 55.29 10.76
C LEU A 13 -17.54 54.93 9.51
N ALA A 14 -17.29 55.91 8.63
CA ALA A 14 -16.44 55.74 7.44
C ALA A 14 -14.96 55.51 7.80
N ALA A 15 -14.45 56.16 8.86
CA ALA A 15 -13.09 55.95 9.33
C ALA A 15 -12.89 54.54 9.93
N ILE A 16 -13.89 54.01 10.66
CA ILE A 16 -13.85 52.66 11.20
C ILE A 16 -13.92 51.60 10.08
N THR A 17 -14.68 51.85 9.02
CA THR A 17 -14.73 50.92 7.86
C THR A 17 -13.44 50.93 7.05
N LEU A 18 -12.78 52.09 6.87
CA LEU A 18 -11.48 52.16 6.19
C LEU A 18 -10.36 51.48 7.00
N VAL A 19 -10.35 51.60 8.33
CA VAL A 19 -9.36 50.92 9.17
C VAL A 19 -9.55 49.39 9.16
N GLY A 20 -10.79 48.90 9.07
CA GLY A 20 -11.08 47.47 8.89
C GLY A 20 -10.64 46.89 7.54
N LEU A 21 -10.55 47.72 6.49
CA LEU A 21 -10.07 47.33 5.15
C LEU A 21 -8.53 47.41 5.01
N CYS A 22 -7.84 48.02 5.97
CA CYS A 22 -6.38 48.12 6.02
C CYS A 22 -5.75 47.16 7.05
N LEU A 23 -6.54 46.31 7.70
CA LEU A 23 -5.99 45.15 8.37
C LEU A 23 -5.38 44.28 7.28
N PRO A 24 -4.07 43.93 7.34
CA PRO A 24 -3.55 42.92 6.44
C PRO A 24 -4.43 41.69 6.65
N ALA A 25 -5.12 41.26 5.60
CA ALA A 25 -5.48 39.85 5.54
C ALA A 25 -4.14 39.14 5.76
N GLU A 26 -4.03 38.35 6.82
CA GLU A 26 -2.99 37.34 6.85
C GLU A 26 -3.24 36.53 5.58
N ALA A 27 -2.43 36.78 4.56
CA ALA A 27 -2.28 35.87 3.47
C ALA A 27 -1.72 34.63 4.15
N GLU A 28 -2.61 33.71 4.56
CA GLU A 28 -2.20 32.37 4.91
C GLU A 28 -1.39 31.91 3.70
N ALA A 29 -0.07 31.78 3.90
CA ALA A 29 0.80 31.24 2.89
C ALA A 29 0.15 29.91 2.47
N GLN A 30 -0.28 29.83 1.21
CA GLN A 30 -0.92 28.64 0.68
C GLN A 30 -0.08 27.44 1.12
N ALA A 31 -0.68 26.54 1.91
CA ALA A 31 0.04 25.42 2.46
C ALA A 31 0.75 24.73 1.29
N TRP A 32 2.09 24.69 1.36
CA TRP A 32 2.88 24.06 0.33
C TRP A 32 2.61 22.56 0.28
N SER A 33 1.98 22.00 1.30
CA SER A 33 1.68 20.58 1.48
C SER A 33 0.18 20.29 1.32
N LEU A 34 -0.17 19.10 0.87
CA LEU A 34 -1.55 18.65 0.70
C LEU A 34 -2.29 18.60 2.06
N THR A 35 -3.62 18.67 2.03
CA THR A 35 -4.43 18.30 3.19
C THR A 35 -4.53 16.78 3.30
N ASN A 36 -4.88 16.25 4.49
CA ASN A 36 -5.11 14.80 4.65
C ASN A 36 -6.19 14.28 3.69
N ALA A 37 -7.26 15.06 3.46
CA ALA A 37 -8.30 14.70 2.51
C ALA A 37 -7.77 14.60 1.07
N GLN A 38 -6.85 15.50 0.67
CA GLN A 38 -6.19 15.43 -0.64
C GLN A 38 -5.27 14.21 -0.74
N ARG A 39 -4.52 13.87 0.32
CA ARG A 39 -3.68 12.67 0.35
C ARG A 39 -4.49 11.39 0.20
N GLN A 40 -5.58 11.26 0.97
CA GLN A 40 -6.55 10.17 0.82
C GLN A 40 -7.11 10.12 -0.60
N ALA A 41 -7.46 11.28 -1.19
CA ALA A 41 -7.98 11.35 -2.54
C ALA A 41 -6.96 10.81 -3.57
N PHE A 42 -5.67 11.13 -3.45
CA PHE A 42 -4.62 10.55 -4.30
C PHE A 42 -4.50 9.04 -4.13
N LEU A 43 -4.50 8.55 -2.88
CA LEU A 43 -4.44 7.11 -2.61
C LEU A 43 -5.65 6.38 -3.20
N ARG A 44 -6.87 6.93 -3.08
CA ARG A 44 -8.08 6.38 -3.70
C ARG A 44 -8.05 6.42 -5.22
N TYR A 45 -7.66 7.56 -5.79
CA TYR A 45 -7.65 7.78 -7.23
C TYR A 45 -6.73 6.80 -7.96
N TYR A 46 -5.57 6.48 -7.39
CA TYR A 46 -4.58 5.58 -8.00
C TYR A 46 -4.61 4.15 -7.44
N ALA A 47 -5.56 3.81 -6.56
CA ALA A 47 -5.68 2.47 -6.00
C ALA A 47 -5.82 1.41 -7.13
N PRO A 48 -5.04 0.31 -7.13
CA PRO A 48 -4.97 -0.59 -8.28
C PRO A 48 -6.21 -1.50 -8.41
N VAL A 49 -6.55 -1.92 -9.62
CA VAL A 49 -7.43 -3.09 -9.81
C VAL A 49 -6.56 -4.33 -9.92
N ILE A 50 -6.81 -5.32 -9.07
CA ILE A 50 -6.01 -6.54 -9.00
C ILE A 50 -6.82 -7.70 -9.58
N PHE A 51 -6.40 -8.19 -10.73
CA PHE A 51 -6.87 -9.47 -11.25
C PHE A 51 -6.08 -10.59 -10.58
N LYS A 52 -6.75 -11.56 -9.98
CA LYS A 52 -6.07 -12.60 -9.20
C LYS A 52 -6.47 -13.99 -9.66
N ARG A 53 -5.48 -14.88 -9.71
CA ARG A 53 -5.67 -16.32 -9.91
C ARG A 53 -6.17 -16.95 -8.61
N ALA A 54 -7.05 -17.94 -8.70
CA ALA A 54 -7.53 -18.70 -7.53
C ALA A 54 -6.62 -19.91 -7.24
N ASN A 55 -6.72 -20.45 -6.03
CA ASN A 55 -6.30 -21.80 -5.67
C ASN A 55 -7.22 -22.33 -4.57
N GLY A 56 -8.49 -22.53 -4.93
CA GLY A 56 -9.57 -22.83 -3.98
C GLY A 56 -10.29 -24.14 -4.22
N ASN A 57 -9.69 -25.10 -4.94
CA ASN A 57 -10.27 -26.45 -5.07
C ASN A 57 -9.96 -27.30 -3.82
N GLY A 58 -10.40 -28.55 -3.75
CA GLY A 58 -9.87 -29.50 -2.76
C GLY A 58 -10.03 -29.13 -1.28
N ASN A 59 -11.10 -28.41 -0.91
CA ASN A 59 -11.35 -27.84 0.43
C ASN A 59 -10.53 -26.58 0.79
N GLU A 60 -9.88 -25.93 -0.16
CA GLU A 60 -9.08 -24.71 0.07
C GLU A 60 -9.82 -23.42 -0.35
N HIS A 61 -11.14 -23.47 -0.52
CA HIS A 61 -11.89 -22.32 -1.00
C HIS A 61 -11.82 -21.13 -0.02
N GLY A 62 -11.47 -19.94 -0.53
CA GLY A 62 -11.26 -18.72 0.26
C GLY A 62 -9.80 -18.46 0.66
N TYR A 63 -8.91 -19.44 0.49
CA TYR A 63 -7.46 -19.31 0.75
C TYR A 63 -6.80 -18.18 -0.07
N ASP A 64 -7.38 -17.91 -1.23
CA ASP A 64 -6.91 -17.01 -2.28
C ASP A 64 -7.46 -15.58 -2.18
N TRP A 65 -8.13 -15.24 -1.08
CA TRP A 65 -8.55 -13.88 -0.82
C TRP A 65 -7.40 -13.02 -0.30
N LEU A 66 -7.40 -11.73 -0.68
CA LEU A 66 -6.56 -10.75 0.00
C LEU A 66 -6.98 -10.67 1.47
N THR A 67 -6.01 -10.69 2.38
CA THR A 67 -6.26 -10.73 3.83
C THR A 67 -6.03 -9.36 4.47
N ASN A 68 -6.69 -9.07 5.59
CA ASN A 68 -6.30 -8.02 6.52
C ASN A 68 -5.56 -8.59 7.74
N PHE A 69 -4.76 -7.77 8.40
CA PHE A 69 -3.82 -8.22 9.44
C PHE A 69 -4.50 -8.86 10.65
N ASP A 70 -5.62 -8.29 11.12
CA ASP A 70 -6.44 -8.78 12.24
C ASP A 70 -7.80 -9.33 11.75
N PHE A 71 -7.76 -10.38 10.94
CA PHE A 71 -8.96 -10.90 10.27
C PHE A 71 -9.86 -11.73 11.20
N ASP A 72 -9.32 -12.37 12.23
CA ASP A 72 -10.04 -13.25 13.16
C ASP A 72 -10.38 -12.59 14.50
N GLN A 73 -9.85 -11.39 14.73
CA GLN A 73 -10.13 -10.48 15.85
C GLN A 73 -9.74 -11.04 17.22
N ASP A 74 -8.74 -11.89 17.26
CA ASP A 74 -8.22 -12.41 18.54
C ASP A 74 -7.03 -11.62 19.08
N GLY A 75 -6.49 -10.70 18.27
CA GLY A 75 -5.33 -9.88 18.63
C GLY A 75 -4.05 -10.68 18.80
N ASP A 76 -3.91 -11.86 18.20
CA ASP A 76 -2.70 -12.69 18.19
C ASP A 76 -2.27 -13.05 16.76
N PHE A 77 -1.48 -12.16 16.15
CA PHE A 77 -1.02 -12.35 14.77
C PHE A 77 -0.07 -13.54 14.56
N SER A 78 0.44 -14.16 15.64
CA SER A 78 1.32 -15.34 15.51
C SER A 78 0.59 -16.61 15.06
N ASN A 79 -0.74 -16.61 15.17
CA ASN A 79 -1.59 -17.72 14.79
C ASN A 79 -2.31 -17.51 13.44
N ASN A 80 -2.13 -16.35 12.79
CA ASN A 80 -2.81 -15.97 11.55
C ASN A 80 -2.73 -17.06 10.47
N LYS A 81 -1.60 -17.76 10.35
CA LYS A 81 -1.40 -18.86 9.40
C LYS A 81 -2.28 -20.08 9.72
N LEU A 82 -2.33 -20.45 11.00
CA LEU A 82 -3.13 -21.55 11.51
C LEU A 82 -4.63 -21.28 11.30
N HIS A 83 -5.07 -20.06 11.56
CA HIS A 83 -6.46 -19.67 11.38
C HIS A 83 -6.82 -19.48 9.90
N TRP A 84 -5.95 -18.89 9.08
CA TRP A 84 -6.22 -18.75 7.64
C TRP A 84 -6.40 -20.10 6.94
N LYS A 85 -5.69 -21.15 7.38
CA LYS A 85 -5.91 -22.54 6.93
C LYS A 85 -7.31 -23.09 7.24
N GLN A 86 -8.13 -22.38 8.00
CA GLN A 86 -9.51 -22.76 8.33
C GLN A 86 -10.54 -21.87 7.60
N ILE A 87 -10.11 -21.00 6.68
CA ILE A 87 -11.00 -20.08 5.97
C ILE A 87 -12.10 -20.81 5.19
N ASN A 88 -11.85 -22.03 4.71
CA ASN A 88 -12.87 -22.87 4.10
C ASN A 88 -14.03 -23.19 5.05
N GLN A 89 -13.75 -23.35 6.35
CA GLN A 89 -14.77 -23.57 7.38
C GLN A 89 -15.60 -22.32 7.62
N TYR A 90 -14.97 -21.12 7.62
CA TYR A 90 -15.68 -19.83 7.61
C TYR A 90 -16.64 -19.74 6.41
N VAL A 91 -16.15 -20.08 5.21
CA VAL A 91 -16.98 -20.05 4.00
C VAL A 91 -18.13 -21.06 4.07
N ASP A 92 -17.87 -22.31 4.44
CA ASP A 92 -18.91 -23.32 4.51
C ASP A 92 -19.96 -23.02 5.59
N ALA A 93 -19.52 -22.52 6.75
CA ALA A 93 -20.41 -22.15 7.86
C ALA A 93 -21.33 -20.97 7.48
N SER A 94 -20.86 -20.03 6.66
CA SER A 94 -21.66 -18.88 6.21
C SER A 94 -22.98 -19.24 5.53
N ARG A 95 -23.06 -20.42 4.90
CA ARG A 95 -24.29 -20.92 4.27
C ARG A 95 -25.39 -21.27 5.26
N THR A 96 -25.00 -21.69 6.46
CA THR A 96 -25.88 -22.31 7.45
C THR A 96 -26.30 -21.36 8.57
N GLY A 97 -25.74 -20.15 8.60
CA GLY A 97 -26.00 -19.14 9.62
C GLY A 97 -24.87 -19.05 10.65
N PRO A 98 -25.19 -18.60 11.87
CA PRO A 98 -24.18 -18.32 12.88
C PRO A 98 -23.27 -19.51 13.25
N SER A 99 -21.99 -19.25 13.46
CA SER A 99 -20.94 -20.22 13.81
C SER A 99 -19.83 -19.60 14.68
N ALA A 100 -18.83 -20.43 15.03
CA ALA A 100 -17.63 -19.95 15.73
C ALA A 100 -16.82 -18.92 14.91
N PHE A 101 -17.04 -18.85 13.60
CA PHE A 101 -16.34 -17.97 12.66
C PHE A 101 -17.04 -16.63 12.43
N ASP A 102 -18.23 -16.41 13.02
CA ASP A 102 -19.03 -15.18 12.80
C ASP A 102 -18.35 -13.90 13.26
N ARG A 103 -17.34 -14.00 14.13
CA ARG A 103 -16.57 -12.85 14.59
C ARG A 103 -15.43 -12.47 13.65
N TRP A 104 -15.07 -13.35 12.71
CA TRP A 104 -14.03 -13.04 11.74
C TRP A 104 -14.51 -11.92 10.82
N ARG A 105 -13.62 -10.97 10.55
CA ARG A 105 -13.81 -9.85 9.63
C ARG A 105 -12.80 -9.97 8.51
N ILE A 106 -13.13 -10.85 7.57
CA ILE A 106 -12.35 -11.01 6.34
C ILE A 106 -12.63 -9.78 5.46
N ARG A 107 -11.70 -8.84 5.48
CA ARG A 107 -11.78 -7.58 4.74
C ARG A 107 -10.58 -7.48 3.81
N PRO A 108 -10.72 -7.77 2.52
CA PRO A 108 -9.67 -7.49 1.55
C PRO A 108 -9.17 -6.06 1.74
N THR A 109 -7.89 -5.91 2.06
CA THR A 109 -7.31 -4.64 2.48
C THR A 109 -6.00 -4.43 1.74
N LEU A 110 -5.80 -3.22 1.22
CA LEU A 110 -4.48 -2.74 0.83
C LEU A 110 -3.99 -1.75 1.88
N TYR A 111 -2.88 -2.07 2.53
CA TYR A 111 -2.23 -1.17 3.46
C TYR A 111 -1.44 -0.13 2.70
N THR A 112 -1.63 1.14 2.99
CA THR A 112 -1.12 2.24 2.20
C THR A 112 -0.12 3.08 2.97
N SER A 113 0.73 3.77 2.22
CA SER A 113 1.47 4.92 2.71
C SER A 113 1.68 5.89 1.55
N LEU A 114 1.90 7.15 1.90
CA LEU A 114 2.15 8.22 0.93
C LEU A 114 3.34 9.05 1.38
N ILE A 115 4.33 9.19 0.50
CA ILE A 115 5.47 10.11 0.67
C ILE A 115 5.22 11.33 -0.20
N GLU A 116 5.05 12.50 0.41
CA GLU A 116 4.93 13.78 -0.29
C GLU A 116 6.24 14.55 -0.17
N TYR A 117 6.78 15.04 -1.28
CA TYR A 117 8.04 15.77 -1.29
C TYR A 117 8.14 16.75 -2.45
N MET A 118 9.12 17.66 -2.35
CA MET A 118 9.42 18.65 -3.38
C MET A 118 10.70 18.25 -4.16
N ASP A 119 10.58 18.16 -5.49
CA ASP A 119 11.71 18.02 -6.41
C ASP A 119 11.34 18.56 -7.79
N GLY A 120 11.79 19.79 -8.12
CA GLY A 120 11.35 20.50 -9.34
C GLY A 120 9.85 20.81 -9.41
N GLY A 121 9.10 20.52 -8.35
CA GLY A 121 7.65 20.50 -8.25
C GLY A 121 7.22 19.58 -7.09
N LYS A 122 5.92 19.51 -6.80
CA LYS A 122 5.40 18.56 -5.81
C LYS A 122 5.23 17.18 -6.42
N ASN A 123 5.70 16.16 -5.73
CA ASN A 123 5.64 14.77 -6.15
C ASN A 123 5.13 13.89 -5.01
N LEU A 124 4.54 12.75 -5.38
CA LEU A 124 4.08 11.73 -4.46
C LEU A 124 4.75 10.40 -4.81
N VAL A 125 5.09 9.62 -3.79
CA VAL A 125 5.17 8.17 -3.91
C VAL A 125 3.95 7.59 -3.20
N LEU A 126 3.11 6.88 -3.95
CA LEU A 126 1.93 6.18 -3.47
C LEU A 126 2.27 4.70 -3.34
N VAL A 127 2.07 4.11 -2.17
CA VAL A 127 2.42 2.73 -1.91
C VAL A 127 1.18 1.98 -1.45
N TYR A 128 0.95 0.80 -2.02
CA TYR A 128 -0.14 -0.12 -1.71
C TYR A 128 0.44 -1.49 -1.43
N HIS A 129 0.21 -2.02 -0.24
CA HIS A 129 0.71 -3.30 0.21
C HIS A 129 -0.41 -4.32 0.26
N LEU A 130 -0.18 -5.47 -0.36
CA LEU A 130 -1.07 -6.62 -0.31
C LEU A 130 -0.52 -7.56 0.76
N TYR A 131 -1.34 -7.82 1.78
CA TYR A 131 -1.01 -8.75 2.84
C TYR A 131 -1.67 -10.10 2.61
N HIS A 132 -0.92 -11.17 2.86
CA HIS A 132 -1.44 -12.54 2.90
C HIS A 132 -1.05 -13.17 4.23
N ALA A 133 -2.03 -13.68 4.97
CA ALA A 133 -1.78 -14.41 6.21
C ALA A 133 -1.06 -15.76 5.97
N LEU A 134 -1.17 -16.29 4.76
CA LEU A 134 -0.65 -17.59 4.35
C LEU A 134 0.05 -17.49 3.01
N ASP A 135 1.27 -18.00 2.91
CA ASP A 135 1.93 -18.25 1.64
C ASP A 135 2.74 -19.55 1.68
N LYS A 136 3.20 -20.03 0.53
CA LYS A 136 3.93 -21.30 0.38
C LYS A 136 5.28 -21.06 -0.30
N ASN A 137 6.37 -21.41 0.38
CA ASN A 137 7.70 -21.27 -0.20
C ASN A 137 7.98 -22.30 -1.31
N ALA A 138 9.11 -22.14 -2.02
CA ALA A 138 9.52 -23.04 -3.09
C ALA A 138 9.75 -24.50 -2.64
N ALA A 139 9.95 -24.75 -1.35
CA ALA A 139 10.04 -26.10 -0.79
C ALA A 139 8.66 -26.71 -0.45
N GLY A 140 7.59 -25.96 -0.65
CA GLY A 140 6.21 -26.37 -0.38
C GLY A 140 5.77 -26.15 1.07
N ASN A 141 6.56 -25.47 1.90
CA ASN A 141 6.22 -25.21 3.29
C ASN A 141 5.39 -23.93 3.43
N TRP A 142 4.33 -24.00 4.23
CA TRP A 142 3.50 -22.85 4.56
C TRP A 142 4.23 -21.86 5.48
N GLN A 143 4.17 -20.59 5.13
CA GLN A 143 4.78 -19.46 5.81
C GLN A 143 3.72 -18.43 6.21
N LEU A 144 4.01 -17.70 7.27
CA LEU A 144 3.18 -16.69 7.91
C LEU A 144 3.64 -15.29 7.47
N HIS A 145 2.66 -14.43 7.15
CA HIS A 145 2.85 -13.03 6.75
C HIS A 145 3.63 -12.84 5.44
N ASP A 146 2.93 -12.86 4.31
CA ASP A 146 3.47 -12.37 3.05
C ASP A 146 3.08 -10.92 2.78
N TRP A 147 3.97 -10.21 2.09
CA TRP A 147 3.79 -8.82 1.74
C TRP A 147 4.24 -8.57 0.31
N GLU A 148 3.27 -8.25 -0.54
CA GLU A 148 3.50 -7.76 -1.90
C GLU A 148 3.16 -6.27 -1.96
N ARG A 149 3.63 -5.58 -3.00
CA ARG A 149 3.56 -4.12 -3.09
C ARG A 149 3.38 -3.64 -4.52
N VAL A 150 2.52 -2.65 -4.68
CA VAL A 150 2.43 -1.76 -5.82
C VAL A 150 2.86 -0.37 -5.38
N GLU A 151 3.77 0.26 -6.12
CA GLU A 151 4.25 1.63 -5.85
C GLU A 151 4.10 2.47 -7.12
N LEU A 152 3.65 3.73 -6.99
CA LEU A 152 3.56 4.68 -8.08
C LEU A 152 4.28 5.97 -7.70
N GLN A 153 5.13 6.48 -8.60
CA GLN A 153 5.63 7.85 -8.51
C GLN A 153 4.74 8.77 -9.35
N VAL A 154 4.09 9.73 -8.70
CA VAL A 154 3.22 10.73 -9.33
C VAL A 154 3.90 12.10 -9.26
N ARG A 155 4.00 12.79 -10.40
CA ARG A 155 4.72 14.07 -10.50
C ARG A 155 3.79 15.23 -10.82
N ASN A 156 4.23 16.43 -10.44
CA ASN A 156 3.55 17.70 -10.70
C ASN A 156 2.16 17.78 -10.05
N VAL A 157 2.07 17.32 -8.81
CA VAL A 157 0.81 17.28 -8.07
C VAL A 157 0.37 18.67 -7.64
N VAL A 158 -0.89 19.00 -7.95
CA VAL A 158 -1.53 20.25 -7.54
C VAL A 158 -2.96 19.96 -7.10
N GLY A 159 -3.29 20.25 -5.84
CA GLY A 159 -4.65 20.14 -5.34
C GLY A 159 -5.18 18.70 -5.31
N ASN A 160 -6.26 18.43 -6.05
CA ASN A 160 -6.91 17.12 -6.12
C ASN A 160 -6.35 16.29 -7.29
N PRO A 161 -6.40 14.96 -7.23
CA PRO A 161 -5.97 14.11 -8.35
C PRO A 161 -6.80 14.34 -9.62
N GLY A 162 -6.24 13.96 -10.76
CA GLY A 162 -6.79 14.15 -12.10
C GLY A 162 -6.63 15.58 -12.64
N SER A 163 -5.81 16.42 -12.01
CA SER A 163 -5.71 17.87 -12.27
C SER A 163 -4.44 18.27 -13.03
N GLY A 164 -3.82 17.34 -13.75
CA GLY A 164 -2.65 17.59 -14.60
C GLY A 164 -1.35 16.96 -14.09
N GLU A 165 -1.41 16.20 -12.99
CA GLU A 165 -0.31 15.34 -12.57
C GLU A 165 -0.12 14.15 -13.53
N SER A 166 1.01 13.45 -13.42
CA SER A 166 1.28 12.26 -14.23
C SER A 166 2.02 11.19 -13.45
N VAL A 167 1.65 9.93 -13.67
CA VAL A 167 2.43 8.77 -13.20
C VAL A 167 3.72 8.68 -14.03
N ALA A 168 4.87 8.90 -13.37
CA ALA A 168 6.19 8.81 -13.99
C ALA A 168 6.64 7.35 -14.17
N PHE A 169 6.35 6.51 -13.18
CA PHE A 169 6.52 5.06 -13.24
C PHE A 169 5.69 4.38 -12.15
N ALA A 170 5.54 3.07 -12.29
CA ALA A 170 5.05 2.18 -11.26
C ALA A 170 6.04 1.03 -11.05
N VAL A 171 6.03 0.47 -9.84
CA VAL A 171 6.84 -0.69 -9.44
C VAL A 171 5.92 -1.73 -8.81
N VAL A 172 6.14 -3.00 -9.13
CA VAL A 172 5.49 -4.12 -8.44
C VAL A 172 6.52 -5.10 -7.90
N THR A 173 6.24 -5.70 -6.75
CA THR A 173 7.07 -6.77 -6.21
C THR A 173 6.82 -8.08 -6.94
N GLN A 174 7.92 -8.80 -7.17
CA GLN A 174 7.91 -10.16 -7.68
C GLN A 174 8.90 -10.94 -6.82
N HIS A 175 8.46 -11.36 -5.64
CA HIS A 175 9.33 -11.85 -4.56
C HIS A 175 10.38 -10.80 -4.16
N LYS A 176 11.67 -11.13 -4.37
CA LYS A 176 12.80 -10.26 -4.09
C LYS A 176 13.08 -9.25 -5.22
N ARG A 177 12.44 -9.38 -6.39
CA ARG A 177 12.51 -8.40 -7.49
C ARG A 177 11.50 -7.27 -7.30
N ASN A 178 11.84 -6.12 -7.87
CA ASN A 178 10.95 -4.97 -7.97
C ASN A 178 10.92 -4.54 -9.43
N VAL A 179 9.88 -4.93 -10.14
CA VAL A 179 9.77 -4.73 -11.58
C VAL A 179 9.19 -3.34 -11.83
N VAL A 180 9.85 -2.53 -12.65
CA VAL A 180 9.43 -1.15 -12.95
C VAL A 180 8.82 -1.02 -14.35
N ARG A 181 7.79 -0.18 -14.47
CA ARG A 181 7.24 0.29 -15.75
C ARG A 181 7.11 1.80 -15.73
N ARG A 182 7.78 2.45 -16.69
CA ARG A 182 7.81 3.91 -16.81
C ARG A 182 6.64 4.40 -17.67
N GLN A 183 6.33 5.69 -17.52
CA GLN A 183 5.39 6.39 -18.38
C GLN A 183 5.69 6.14 -19.86
N GLY A 184 4.65 5.83 -20.63
CA GLY A 184 4.76 5.50 -22.06
C GLY A 184 5.07 4.03 -22.35
N SER A 185 5.31 3.19 -21.33
CA SER A 185 5.36 1.75 -21.53
C SER A 185 3.98 1.20 -21.93
N GLY A 186 3.96 0.32 -22.92
CA GLY A 186 2.74 -0.41 -23.31
C GLY A 186 2.23 -1.39 -22.25
N ASP A 187 3.09 -1.74 -21.28
CA ASP A 187 2.73 -2.63 -20.16
C ASP A 187 2.11 -1.86 -18.99
N LEU A 188 2.03 -0.53 -19.06
CA LEU A 188 1.49 0.30 -17.98
C LEU A 188 0.04 0.67 -18.28
N GLN A 189 -0.89 -0.24 -17.96
CA GLN A 189 -2.32 -0.11 -18.28
C GLN A 189 -3.14 0.35 -17.07
N PHE A 190 -4.07 1.27 -17.31
CA PHE A 190 -4.97 1.80 -16.28
C PHE A 190 -6.43 1.64 -16.69
N MET A 191 -7.29 1.35 -15.72
CA MET A 191 -8.72 1.60 -15.82
C MET A 191 -9.02 3.05 -15.43
N GLN A 192 -9.63 3.79 -16.35
CA GLN A 192 -10.06 5.17 -16.11
C GLN A 192 -11.53 5.20 -15.67
N THR A 193 -11.83 5.96 -14.62
CA THR A 193 -13.18 6.32 -14.19
C THR A 193 -13.29 7.84 -14.10
N GLY A 194 -14.46 8.36 -13.72
CA GLY A 194 -14.60 9.79 -13.44
C GLY A 194 -13.82 10.26 -12.21
N THR A 195 -13.41 9.34 -11.33
CA THR A 195 -12.85 9.60 -10.00
C THR A 195 -11.56 8.82 -9.73
N GLY A 196 -11.00 8.15 -10.74
CA GLY A 196 -9.88 7.24 -10.57
C GLY A 196 -9.15 6.89 -11.86
N SER A 197 -7.88 6.53 -11.69
CA SER A 197 -6.96 5.99 -12.69
C SER A 197 -6.25 4.80 -12.06
N HIS A 198 -6.92 3.65 -12.11
CA HIS A 198 -6.53 2.44 -11.39
C HIS A 198 -5.56 1.59 -12.20
N LEU A 199 -4.33 1.39 -11.71
CA LEU A 199 -3.35 0.53 -12.36
C LEU A 199 -3.88 -0.91 -12.42
N LEU A 200 -3.78 -1.56 -13.58
CA LEU A 200 -4.18 -2.95 -13.77
C LEU A 200 -3.02 -3.88 -13.43
N ILE A 201 -3.19 -4.66 -12.37
CA ILE A 201 -2.20 -5.61 -11.88
C ILE A 201 -2.77 -7.02 -11.95
N TRP A 202 -1.92 -7.98 -12.27
CA TRP A 202 -2.22 -9.40 -12.14
C TRP A 202 -1.45 -9.97 -10.95
N GLN A 203 -2.12 -10.74 -10.11
CA GLN A 203 -1.50 -11.46 -9.00
C GLN A 203 -1.61 -12.97 -9.21
N ALA A 204 -0.47 -13.64 -9.06
CA ALA A 204 -0.38 -15.08 -9.04
C ALA A 204 -1.06 -15.69 -7.81
N GLU A 205 -1.16 -17.00 -7.84
CA GLU A 205 -1.55 -17.81 -6.68
C GLU A 205 -0.74 -19.10 -6.73
N TRP A 206 -0.51 -19.73 -5.57
CA TRP A 206 0.39 -20.87 -5.46
C TRP A 206 0.01 -21.97 -6.44
N SER A 207 1.03 -22.67 -6.94
CA SER A 207 0.86 -23.81 -7.82
C SER A 207 1.91 -24.86 -7.53
N ASP A 208 1.49 -26.11 -7.40
CA ASP A 208 2.41 -27.25 -7.27
C ASP A 208 3.04 -27.67 -8.62
N LYS A 209 2.81 -26.90 -9.69
CA LYS A 209 3.35 -27.16 -11.03
C LYS A 209 4.79 -26.65 -11.16
N LEU A 210 5.65 -27.51 -11.71
CA LEU A 210 7.02 -27.16 -12.09
C LEU A 210 6.99 -26.01 -13.12
N LEU A 211 7.66 -24.89 -12.83
CA LEU A 211 7.71 -23.65 -13.66
C LEU A 211 6.43 -22.81 -13.72
N ALA A 212 5.55 -22.89 -12.70
CA ALA A 212 4.51 -21.86 -12.54
C ALA A 212 5.10 -20.55 -11.99
N PRO A 213 4.49 -19.38 -12.29
CA PRO A 213 4.70 -18.16 -11.52
C PRO A 213 4.66 -18.50 -10.02
N HIS A 214 5.61 -18.02 -9.21
CA HIS A 214 5.57 -18.43 -7.81
C HIS A 214 4.40 -17.75 -7.09
N GLY A 215 4.05 -18.29 -5.92
CA GLY A 215 2.90 -17.84 -5.14
C GLY A 215 2.92 -16.32 -4.88
N GLN A 216 1.75 -15.70 -4.99
CA GLN A 216 1.51 -14.28 -4.66
C GLN A 216 2.23 -13.21 -5.51
N GLU A 217 3.12 -13.56 -6.44
CA GLU A 217 3.84 -12.54 -7.23
C GLU A 217 2.92 -11.60 -8.01
N LEU A 218 3.36 -10.35 -8.20
CA LEU A 218 2.65 -9.35 -9.00
C LEU A 218 3.28 -9.17 -10.37
N ARG A 219 2.41 -8.96 -11.37
CA ARG A 219 2.77 -8.63 -12.75
C ARG A 219 1.95 -7.45 -13.26
N PHE A 220 2.54 -6.68 -14.16
CA PHE A 220 1.80 -5.68 -14.91
C PHE A 220 0.92 -6.35 -15.95
N VAL A 221 -0.33 -5.92 -16.04
CA VAL A 221 -1.24 -6.33 -17.11
C VAL A 221 -0.97 -5.48 -18.34
N THR A 222 -0.80 -6.14 -19.49
CA THR A 222 -0.50 -5.47 -20.76
C THR A 222 -1.77 -5.21 -21.59
N ASP A 223 -2.86 -5.89 -21.28
CA ASP A 223 -4.17 -5.64 -21.89
C ASP A 223 -4.81 -4.33 -21.35
N PRO A 224 -5.37 -3.47 -22.22
CA PRO A 224 -6.12 -2.29 -21.77
C PRO A 224 -7.45 -2.70 -21.14
N TYR A 225 -8.03 -1.84 -20.28
CA TYR A 225 -9.33 -2.10 -19.66
C TYR A 225 -10.45 -2.42 -20.68
N SER A 226 -10.43 -1.80 -21.86
CA SER A 226 -11.42 -2.05 -22.92
C SER A 226 -11.44 -3.51 -23.39
N PHE A 227 -10.31 -4.22 -23.32
CA PHE A 227 -10.26 -5.66 -23.58
C PHE A 227 -11.12 -6.43 -22.56
N PHE A 228 -10.92 -6.16 -21.26
CA PHE A 228 -11.67 -6.81 -20.19
C PHE A 228 -13.15 -6.48 -20.23
N ALA A 229 -13.51 -5.21 -20.47
CA ALA A 229 -14.89 -4.78 -20.65
C ALA A 229 -15.58 -5.57 -21.80
N GLY A 230 -14.89 -5.72 -22.94
CA GLY A 230 -15.40 -6.51 -24.07
C GLY A 230 -15.59 -7.99 -23.72
N ARG A 231 -14.65 -8.59 -22.96
CA ARG A 231 -14.73 -9.98 -22.53
C ARG A 231 -15.81 -10.22 -21.48
N MET A 232 -16.02 -9.27 -20.57
CA MET A 232 -17.13 -9.29 -19.61
C MET A 232 -18.46 -9.26 -20.35
N ALA A 233 -18.63 -8.37 -21.32
CA ALA A 233 -19.84 -8.25 -22.12
C ALA A 233 -20.13 -9.51 -22.97
N SER A 234 -19.08 -10.14 -23.53
CA SER A 234 -19.23 -11.34 -24.36
C SER A 234 -19.29 -12.65 -23.56
N GLY A 235 -19.07 -12.62 -22.24
CA GLY A 235 -18.89 -13.82 -21.41
C GLY A 235 -17.68 -14.68 -21.81
N GLY A 236 -16.63 -14.06 -22.36
CA GLY A 236 -15.45 -14.77 -22.88
C GLY A 236 -14.56 -15.38 -21.79
N LYS A 237 -13.43 -15.97 -22.20
CA LYS A 237 -12.42 -16.47 -21.27
C LYS A 237 -11.90 -15.36 -20.36
N ALA A 238 -11.73 -15.69 -19.08
CA ALA A 238 -11.16 -14.83 -18.05
C ALA A 238 -9.65 -15.04 -17.98
N GLU A 239 -8.93 -14.24 -18.76
CA GLU A 239 -7.49 -14.31 -18.89
C GLU A 239 -6.91 -12.92 -19.20
N ALA A 240 -5.71 -12.62 -18.70
CA ALA A 240 -4.97 -11.39 -18.93
C ALA A 240 -3.61 -11.70 -19.55
N ASP A 241 -3.18 -10.86 -20.48
CA ASP A 241 -1.78 -10.81 -20.88
C ASP A 241 -0.96 -10.02 -19.84
N VAL A 242 0.24 -10.51 -19.54
CA VAL A 242 1.10 -9.95 -18.48
C VAL A 242 2.53 -9.78 -18.95
N ASN A 243 3.26 -8.88 -18.31
CA ASN A 243 4.60 -8.52 -18.75
C ASN A 243 5.61 -9.69 -18.63
N ASN A 244 6.48 -9.78 -19.65
CA ASN A 244 7.58 -10.74 -19.73
C ASN A 244 7.15 -12.22 -19.61
N ASP A 245 6.01 -12.56 -20.17
CA ASP A 245 5.47 -13.91 -20.16
C ASP A 245 4.86 -14.29 -21.52
N ASP A 246 4.98 -15.57 -21.88
CA ASP A 246 4.41 -16.10 -23.12
C ASP A 246 3.03 -16.69 -22.84
N GLY A 247 1.99 -15.92 -23.19
CA GLY A 247 0.61 -16.37 -23.16
C GLY A 247 -0.19 -15.81 -21.98
N ARG A 248 -1.51 -16.00 -22.06
CA ARG A 248 -2.45 -15.34 -21.16
C ARG A 248 -2.60 -16.08 -19.84
N LYS A 249 -2.51 -15.33 -18.74
CA LYS A 249 -2.71 -15.81 -17.38
C LYS A 249 -4.18 -15.86 -17.01
N LYS A 250 -4.55 -16.89 -16.27
CA LYS A 250 -5.94 -17.14 -15.86
C LYS A 250 -6.35 -16.20 -14.74
N LEU A 251 -7.61 -15.77 -14.76
CA LEU A 251 -8.21 -14.91 -13.76
C LEU A 251 -9.43 -15.59 -13.15
N HIS A 252 -9.57 -15.47 -11.84
CA HIS A 252 -10.70 -16.03 -11.10
C HIS A 252 -11.33 -15.01 -10.14
N TYR A 253 -10.55 -14.01 -9.74
CA TYR A 253 -11.01 -12.85 -8.99
C TYR A 253 -10.67 -11.54 -9.69
N VAL A 254 -11.49 -10.53 -9.40
CA VAL A 254 -11.13 -9.11 -9.53
C VAL A 254 -11.32 -8.46 -8.17
N PHE A 255 -10.26 -7.86 -7.63
CA PHE A 255 -10.31 -7.01 -6.45
C PHE A 255 -10.33 -5.54 -6.89
N VAL A 256 -11.32 -4.80 -6.39
CA VAL A 256 -11.65 -3.43 -6.84
C VAL A 256 -11.70 -2.50 -5.64
N PRO A 257 -11.15 -1.27 -5.70
CA PRO A 257 -11.24 -0.33 -4.58
C PRO A 257 -12.69 0.02 -4.28
N GLU A 258 -13.12 -0.10 -3.02
CA GLU A 258 -14.52 0.14 -2.61
C GLU A 258 -14.97 1.60 -2.79
N ASP A 259 -14.01 2.53 -2.71
CA ASP A 259 -14.25 3.97 -2.77
C ASP A 259 -14.51 4.51 -4.19
N ASP A 260 -14.26 3.72 -5.25
CA ASP A 260 -14.60 4.10 -6.62
C ASP A 260 -15.88 3.38 -7.10
N GLY A 261 -17.01 4.05 -6.90
CA GLY A 261 -18.32 3.51 -7.27
C GLY A 261 -18.47 3.16 -8.76
N ALA A 262 -17.74 3.84 -9.66
CA ALA A 262 -17.77 3.55 -11.08
C ALA A 262 -16.98 2.27 -11.39
N ALA A 263 -15.82 2.06 -10.76
CA ALA A 263 -15.06 0.82 -10.86
C ALA A 263 -15.84 -0.36 -10.28
N VAL A 264 -16.42 -0.18 -9.08
CA VAL A 264 -17.28 -1.19 -8.43
C VAL A 264 -18.44 -1.57 -9.35
N SER A 265 -19.14 -0.58 -9.92
CA SER A 265 -20.26 -0.82 -10.84
C SER A 265 -19.82 -1.54 -12.11
N ALA A 266 -18.69 -1.15 -12.70
CA ALA A 266 -18.21 -1.71 -13.95
C ALA A 266 -17.80 -3.18 -13.84
N PHE A 267 -17.29 -3.59 -12.67
CA PHE A 267 -17.00 -4.99 -12.38
C PHE A 267 -18.17 -5.72 -11.71
N ASN A 268 -19.18 -5.02 -11.23
CA ASN A 268 -20.20 -5.54 -10.31
C ASN A 268 -19.56 -6.20 -9.08
N ALA A 269 -18.58 -5.52 -8.48
CA ALA A 269 -17.88 -5.99 -7.29
C ALA A 269 -18.78 -5.92 -6.05
N GLN A 270 -18.60 -6.85 -5.13
CA GLN A 270 -19.38 -6.96 -3.89
C GLN A 270 -18.45 -6.99 -2.68
N PRO A 271 -18.87 -6.45 -1.53
CA PRO A 271 -18.09 -6.58 -0.30
C PRO A 271 -18.04 -8.04 0.15
N LEU A 272 -16.85 -8.46 0.61
CA LEU A 272 -16.68 -9.74 1.29
C LEU A 272 -17.10 -9.61 2.75
N ARG A 273 -18.13 -10.35 3.13
CA ARG A 273 -18.73 -10.42 4.46
C ARG A 273 -19.03 -11.87 4.77
N TYR A 274 -19.32 -12.19 6.03
CA TYR A 274 -19.69 -13.57 6.36
C TYR A 274 -20.88 -14.02 5.51
N SER A 275 -21.91 -13.19 5.39
CA SER A 275 -23.10 -13.49 4.57
C SER A 275 -22.86 -13.64 3.05
N THR A 276 -21.76 -13.09 2.50
CA THR A 276 -21.43 -13.16 1.06
C THR A 276 -20.28 -14.13 0.75
N ALA A 277 -19.61 -14.64 1.77
CA ALA A 277 -18.40 -15.46 1.68
C ALA A 277 -18.56 -16.66 0.73
N ASP A 278 -19.62 -17.45 0.90
CA ASP A 278 -19.86 -18.60 0.03
C ASP A 278 -20.02 -18.24 -1.45
N ALA A 279 -20.79 -17.17 -1.73
CA ALA A 279 -21.03 -16.72 -3.09
C ALA A 279 -19.77 -16.18 -3.75
N LEU A 280 -18.86 -15.59 -2.97
CA LEU A 280 -17.63 -14.97 -3.43
C LEU A 280 -16.43 -15.92 -3.46
N ALA A 281 -16.53 -17.15 -2.95
CA ALA A 281 -15.47 -18.14 -3.10
C ALA A 281 -15.43 -18.68 -4.54
N SER A 282 -14.27 -18.54 -5.21
CA SER A 282 -14.06 -18.95 -6.60
C SER A 282 -14.24 -20.46 -6.81
N ARG A 283 -13.68 -21.28 -5.90
CA ARG A 283 -13.66 -22.74 -5.97
C ARG A 283 -12.93 -23.32 -7.19
N TYR A 284 -12.23 -22.49 -7.96
CA TYR A 284 -11.35 -22.92 -9.04
C TYR A 284 -9.94 -23.20 -8.53
N ASP A 285 -9.25 -24.17 -9.14
CA ASP A 285 -7.80 -24.30 -9.03
C ASP A 285 -7.12 -23.22 -9.89
N ASN A 286 -5.89 -22.89 -9.53
CA ASN A 286 -4.98 -22.12 -10.36
C ASN A 286 -4.93 -22.69 -11.78
N GLY A 287 -4.97 -24.02 -11.91
CA GLY A 287 -4.86 -24.74 -13.17
C GLY A 287 -6.06 -24.59 -14.08
N ASP A 288 -7.20 -24.10 -13.58
CA ASP A 288 -8.49 -24.17 -14.26
C ASP A 288 -8.82 -22.90 -15.02
N SER A 289 -9.35 -23.03 -16.23
CA SER A 289 -9.84 -21.88 -16.99
C SER A 289 -11.25 -21.52 -16.55
N ALA A 290 -11.49 -20.22 -16.32
CA ALA A 290 -12.81 -19.66 -16.10
C ALA A 290 -13.23 -18.77 -17.28
N ASN A 291 -14.54 -18.54 -17.41
CA ASN A 291 -15.08 -17.45 -18.22
C ASN A 291 -15.55 -16.32 -17.30
N TRP A 292 -15.69 -15.11 -17.83
CA TRP A 292 -16.08 -13.92 -17.06
C TRP A 292 -17.34 -14.04 -16.20
N PRO A 293 -18.39 -14.81 -16.58
CA PRO A 293 -19.53 -15.03 -15.70
C PRO A 293 -19.19 -15.76 -14.39
N ALA A 294 -18.10 -16.55 -14.37
CA ALA A 294 -17.66 -17.31 -13.22
C ALA A 294 -16.62 -16.58 -12.34
N VAL A 295 -16.03 -15.48 -12.85
CA VAL A 295 -15.08 -14.66 -12.09
C VAL A 295 -15.78 -13.98 -10.92
N LYS A 296 -15.20 -14.09 -9.73
CA LYS A 296 -15.69 -13.42 -8.52
C LYS A 296 -15.17 -11.99 -8.48
N ARG A 297 -15.99 -11.03 -8.07
CA ARG A 297 -15.59 -9.62 -7.99
C ARG A 297 -15.81 -9.13 -6.58
N VAL A 298 -14.73 -8.71 -5.95
CA VAL A 298 -14.68 -8.41 -4.52
C VAL A 298 -14.18 -6.98 -4.34
N THR A 299 -14.81 -6.20 -3.47
CA THR A 299 -14.28 -4.89 -3.09
C THR A 299 -13.18 -5.04 -2.04
N TYR A 300 -12.23 -4.11 -2.03
CA TYR A 300 -11.24 -3.99 -0.97
C TYR A 300 -11.20 -2.57 -0.42
N GLU A 301 -10.76 -2.43 0.82
CA GLU A 301 -10.56 -1.15 1.50
C GLU A 301 -9.09 -0.72 1.54
N LEU A 302 -8.87 0.56 1.80
CA LEU A 302 -7.55 1.11 2.11
C LEU A 302 -7.45 1.32 3.62
N GLN A 303 -6.33 0.87 4.19
CA GLN A 303 -5.87 1.17 5.56
C GLN A 303 -4.45 1.74 5.48
N ASP A 304 -3.87 2.21 6.57
CA ASP A 304 -2.49 2.69 6.61
C ASP A 304 -1.55 1.63 7.17
N VAL A 305 -0.33 1.60 6.64
CA VAL A 305 0.72 0.74 7.23
C VAL A 305 1.06 1.17 8.66
N ALA A 306 0.79 2.43 9.02
CA ALA A 306 1.00 2.98 10.36
C ALA A 306 0.18 2.24 11.42
N ASP A 307 -1.02 1.77 11.08
CA ASP A 307 -2.00 1.11 11.98
C ASP A 307 -1.43 -0.16 12.61
N ILE A 308 -0.60 -0.87 11.85
CA ILE A 308 -0.01 -2.15 12.26
C ILE A 308 1.40 -1.99 12.85
N LEU A 309 1.93 -0.78 12.93
CA LEU A 309 3.30 -0.51 13.42
C LEU A 309 3.49 -0.71 14.92
N PRO A 310 2.54 -0.28 15.78
CA PRO A 310 2.66 -0.53 17.22
C PRO A 310 2.81 -2.01 17.55
N THR A 311 2.25 -2.91 16.74
CA THR A 311 2.34 -4.37 16.96
C THR A 311 3.78 -4.90 16.92
N HIS A 312 4.69 -4.20 16.24
CA HIS A 312 6.12 -4.54 16.13
C HIS A 312 6.97 -3.89 17.22
N TRP A 313 6.42 -2.91 17.96
CA TRP A 313 7.17 -2.12 18.94
C TRP A 313 7.44 -2.88 20.23
N GLU A 314 8.61 -2.69 20.84
CA GLU A 314 9.02 -3.41 22.05
C GLU A 314 8.06 -3.26 23.24
N PHE A 315 7.35 -2.15 23.33
CA PHE A 315 6.37 -1.93 24.39
C PHE A 315 4.92 -2.10 23.92
N GLY A 316 4.70 -2.49 22.66
CA GLY A 316 3.41 -2.71 22.03
C GLY A 316 2.90 -4.15 22.10
N GLY A 317 3.37 -4.95 23.07
CA GLY A 317 2.96 -6.36 23.20
C GLY A 317 3.62 -7.32 22.20
N TYR A 318 4.72 -6.91 21.56
CA TYR A 318 5.40 -7.67 20.50
C TYR A 318 5.66 -9.15 20.81
N ALA A 319 5.87 -9.52 22.08
CA ALA A 319 6.23 -10.88 22.45
C ALA A 319 5.14 -11.90 22.06
N THR A 320 3.90 -11.43 21.87
CA THR A 320 2.78 -12.21 21.34
C THR A 320 2.94 -12.49 19.84
N HIS A 321 3.43 -11.52 19.05
CA HIS A 321 3.39 -11.57 17.57
C HIS A 321 4.75 -11.83 16.91
N TRP A 322 5.84 -11.46 17.59
CA TRP A 322 7.19 -11.39 17.05
C TRP A 322 8.22 -12.04 17.98
N LEU A 323 9.32 -12.48 17.38
CA LEU A 323 10.51 -12.95 18.08
C LEU A 323 11.44 -11.77 18.37
N ALA A 324 12.22 -11.90 19.45
CA ALA A 324 13.15 -10.86 19.87
C ALA A 324 14.40 -10.74 18.96
N ASP A 325 14.54 -11.64 17.99
CA ASP A 325 15.69 -11.74 17.11
C ASP A 325 15.69 -10.62 16.05
N SER A 326 16.90 -10.18 15.67
CA SER A 326 17.14 -9.21 14.59
C SER A 326 16.27 -7.94 14.67
N PRO A 327 16.23 -7.24 15.81
CA PRO A 327 15.45 -6.01 15.92
C PRO A 327 16.01 -4.92 14.99
N ARG A 328 15.13 -4.00 14.60
CA ARG A 328 15.45 -2.76 13.92
C ARG A 328 15.35 -1.60 14.90
N PHE A 329 16.31 -0.67 14.81
CA PHE A 329 16.36 0.51 15.64
C PHE A 329 16.00 1.73 14.80
N PHE A 330 15.11 2.55 15.34
CA PHE A 330 14.62 3.75 14.69
C PHE A 330 14.80 4.93 15.63
N PHE A 331 15.39 6.01 15.13
CA PHE A 331 15.27 7.31 15.79
C PHE A 331 14.01 8.00 15.28
N LEU A 332 12.97 8.02 16.13
CA LEU A 332 11.71 8.72 15.87
C LEU A 332 11.82 10.18 16.31
N GLU A 333 11.69 11.12 15.38
CA GLU A 333 11.65 12.55 15.71
C GLU A 333 10.31 12.94 16.35
N SER A 334 9.23 12.29 15.90
CA SER A 334 7.88 12.47 16.43
C SER A 334 7.30 11.13 16.88
N PRO A 335 6.35 11.12 17.83
CA PRO A 335 5.62 9.90 18.15
C PRO A 335 4.84 9.41 16.93
N VAL A 336 4.55 8.11 16.90
CA VAL A 336 3.48 7.53 16.08
C VAL A 336 2.21 7.65 16.90
N VAL A 337 1.18 8.25 16.31
CA VAL A 337 -0.08 8.54 16.98
C VAL A 337 -1.22 7.80 16.31
N ASN A 338 -2.20 7.38 17.10
CA ASN A 338 -3.46 6.88 16.57
C ASN A 338 -4.37 8.01 16.06
N GLU A 339 -5.56 7.68 15.57
CA GLU A 339 -6.51 8.62 14.96
C GLU A 339 -7.06 9.61 15.99
N ALA A 340 -7.03 9.25 17.29
CA ALA A 340 -7.37 10.14 18.40
C ALA A 340 -6.21 11.10 18.77
N GLY A 341 -5.08 11.01 18.07
CA GLY A 341 -3.87 11.79 18.33
C GLY A 341 -3.10 11.34 19.57
N GLN A 342 -3.39 10.15 20.10
CA GLN A 342 -2.68 9.59 21.26
C GLN A 342 -1.42 8.88 20.77
N ALA A 343 -0.29 9.14 21.42
CA ALA A 343 0.96 8.48 21.09
C ALA A 343 0.89 6.98 21.42
N GLU A 344 1.04 6.14 20.40
CA GLU A 344 1.14 4.68 20.52
C GLU A 344 2.59 4.24 20.58
N VAL A 345 3.48 4.94 19.87
CA VAL A 345 4.92 4.80 19.98
C VAL A 345 5.53 6.16 20.30
N SER A 346 6.36 6.23 21.34
CA SER A 346 7.00 7.48 21.74
C SER A 346 8.13 7.90 20.79
N ALA A 347 8.41 9.20 20.72
CA ALA A 347 9.60 9.70 20.04
C ALA A 347 10.89 9.22 20.72
N GLY A 348 12.03 9.38 20.05
CA GLY A 348 13.36 8.96 20.50
C GLY A 348 13.82 7.65 19.87
N MET A 349 14.84 7.04 20.46
CA MET A 349 15.35 5.75 19.98
C MET A 349 14.38 4.63 20.36
N GLN A 350 13.74 4.05 19.36
CA GLN A 350 12.77 2.98 19.49
C GLN A 350 13.30 1.68 18.87
N ARG A 351 12.86 0.56 19.44
CA ARG A 351 13.18 -0.77 18.96
C ARG A 351 11.92 -1.44 18.43
N PHE A 352 12.02 -1.94 17.20
CA PHE A 352 10.97 -2.68 16.52
C PHE A 352 11.45 -4.08 16.17
N PHE A 353 10.62 -5.07 16.44
CA PHE A 353 10.87 -6.45 16.08
C PHE A 353 10.31 -6.71 14.70
N SER A 354 11.00 -7.55 13.95
CA SER A 354 10.56 -7.93 12.61
C SER A 354 10.51 -9.44 12.44
N LYS A 355 11.17 -10.23 13.27
CA LYS A 355 11.17 -11.67 13.07
C LYS A 355 9.82 -12.26 13.45
N THR A 356 9.13 -12.90 12.50
CA THR A 356 7.81 -13.49 12.71
C THR A 356 7.84 -14.54 13.82
N ARG A 357 6.89 -14.49 14.75
CA ARG A 357 6.56 -15.62 15.61
C ARG A 357 5.44 -16.39 14.94
N ASP A 358 5.66 -17.68 14.74
CA ASP A 358 4.67 -18.57 14.16
C ASP A 358 4.45 -19.73 15.14
N VAL A 359 3.19 -19.95 15.53
CA VAL A 359 2.81 -20.98 16.51
C VAL A 359 2.96 -22.39 15.95
N GLU A 360 2.96 -22.57 14.63
CA GLU A 360 3.05 -23.88 14.00
C GLU A 360 4.50 -24.35 13.81
N ASN A 361 5.43 -23.45 13.49
CA ASN A 361 6.85 -23.77 13.26
C ASN A 361 7.74 -22.52 13.28
N GLN A 362 9.05 -22.71 13.18
CA GLN A 362 9.95 -21.58 12.90
C GLN A 362 9.72 -21.11 11.45
N ASP A 363 9.52 -19.81 11.29
CA ASP A 363 9.46 -19.14 10.00
C ASP A 363 10.67 -18.22 9.85
N ASP A 364 11.18 -18.10 8.62
CA ASP A 364 12.27 -17.20 8.31
C ASP A 364 11.80 -15.80 7.92
N ARG A 365 10.49 -15.60 7.72
CA ARG A 365 9.91 -14.33 7.34
C ARG A 365 10.09 -13.22 8.35
N GLU A 366 10.02 -12.03 7.79
CA GLU A 366 10.13 -10.79 8.53
C GLU A 366 8.87 -9.95 8.29
N GLY A 367 8.39 -9.31 9.36
CA GLY A 367 7.44 -8.22 9.35
C GLY A 367 8.00 -7.01 8.62
N TYR A 368 7.13 -6.06 8.36
CA TYR A 368 7.41 -5.03 7.40
C TYR A 368 8.47 -3.97 7.80
N PRO A 369 8.75 -3.67 9.09
CA PRO A 369 9.77 -2.67 9.45
C PRO A 369 11.20 -3.03 9.05
N SER A 370 11.47 -4.29 8.66
CA SER A 370 12.77 -4.71 8.13
C SER A 370 12.83 -4.70 6.60
N LYS A 371 11.70 -4.51 5.92
CA LYS A 371 11.64 -4.62 4.47
C LYS A 371 12.30 -3.41 3.82
N ALA A 372 13.14 -3.67 2.84
CA ALA A 372 13.82 -2.63 2.06
C ALA A 372 12.84 -1.62 1.45
N TRP A 373 11.68 -2.08 1.00
CA TRP A 373 10.63 -1.22 0.44
C TRP A 373 10.12 -0.17 1.43
N PHE A 374 10.19 -0.41 2.74
CA PHE A 374 9.75 0.57 3.74
C PHE A 374 10.59 1.86 3.66
N PHE A 375 11.83 1.76 3.17
CA PHE A 375 12.76 2.88 3.04
C PHE A 375 13.05 3.27 1.59
N GLY A 376 12.42 2.63 0.61
CA GLY A 376 12.82 2.82 -0.79
C GLY A 376 14.17 2.19 -1.15
N THR A 377 14.68 1.24 -0.37
CA THR A 377 16.07 0.72 -0.50
C THR A 377 16.15 -0.62 -1.22
N PHE A 378 15.35 -0.77 -2.28
CA PHE A 378 15.23 -1.99 -3.06
C PHE A 378 15.78 -1.78 -4.46
N GLU A 379 16.03 -2.86 -5.21
CA GLU A 379 16.59 -2.73 -6.56
C GLU A 379 15.55 -2.82 -7.66
N LEU A 380 15.64 -1.94 -8.66
CA LEU A 380 14.73 -1.91 -9.81
C LEU A 380 15.16 -2.87 -10.91
N ASN A 381 14.17 -3.56 -11.47
CA ASN A 381 14.35 -4.54 -12.54
C ASN A 381 13.46 -4.20 -13.73
N ASP A 382 13.99 -4.30 -14.95
CA ASP A 382 13.22 -4.03 -16.17
C ASP A 382 12.36 -5.25 -16.56
N LYS A 383 12.77 -6.44 -16.16
CA LYS A 383 12.15 -7.72 -16.51
C LYS A 383 11.63 -8.46 -15.29
N ALA A 384 10.40 -8.97 -15.42
CA ALA A 384 9.91 -10.03 -14.55
C ALA A 384 10.53 -11.39 -14.94
N SER A 385 10.54 -12.34 -14.01
CA SER A 385 11.19 -13.66 -14.19
C SER A 385 10.57 -14.76 -13.32
N ASP A 386 10.14 -15.87 -13.93
CA ASP A 386 9.57 -17.04 -13.21
C ASP A 386 10.62 -17.95 -12.55
N THR A 387 11.91 -17.77 -12.86
CA THR A 387 12.98 -18.65 -12.35
C THR A 387 13.64 -18.10 -11.08
N GLY A 388 12.98 -17.16 -10.39
CA GLY A 388 13.52 -16.47 -9.22
C GLY A 388 14.72 -15.56 -9.52
N GLY A 389 15.37 -15.08 -8.46
CA GLY A 389 16.45 -14.09 -8.51
C GLY A 389 15.95 -12.65 -8.36
N GLY A 390 16.87 -11.70 -8.31
CA GLY A 390 16.63 -10.28 -8.04
C GLY A 390 16.42 -9.99 -6.55
N GLY A 391 16.78 -8.78 -6.15
CA GLY A 391 17.19 -8.48 -4.80
C GLY A 391 18.70 -8.46 -4.75
N GLY A 392 19.25 -7.34 -4.31
CA GLY A 392 20.67 -7.14 -4.22
C GLY A 392 21.04 -6.31 -3.00
N SER A 393 22.28 -5.88 -3.01
CA SER A 393 22.94 -5.35 -1.82
C SER A 393 22.56 -3.91 -1.49
N PHE A 394 21.67 -3.26 -2.25
CA PHE A 394 21.33 -1.85 -2.05
C PHE A 394 20.76 -1.56 -0.65
N GLY A 395 19.90 -2.44 -0.12
CA GLY A 395 19.36 -2.31 1.24
C GLY A 395 20.45 -2.30 2.32
N ASP A 396 21.38 -3.26 2.24
CA ASP A 396 22.50 -3.39 3.18
C ASP A 396 23.47 -2.21 3.07
N LYS A 397 23.79 -1.77 1.84
CA LYS A 397 24.65 -0.60 1.59
C LYS A 397 23.99 0.71 2.03
N SER A 398 22.66 0.79 1.92
CA SER A 398 21.87 1.92 2.42
C SER A 398 21.89 1.98 3.95
N TRP A 399 21.72 0.83 4.62
CA TRP A 399 21.88 0.72 6.08
C TRP A 399 23.28 1.13 6.55
N ALA A 400 24.31 0.66 5.82
CA ALA A 400 25.69 0.99 6.09
C ALA A 400 26.06 2.42 5.69
N SER A 401 25.20 3.10 4.92
CA SER A 401 25.41 4.44 4.37
C SER A 401 26.70 4.56 3.53
N THR A 402 27.02 3.54 2.72
CA THR A 402 28.29 3.44 1.98
C THR A 402 28.19 3.80 0.50
N VAL A 403 26.99 3.97 -0.03
CA VAL A 403 26.74 4.33 -1.45
C VAL A 403 26.18 5.74 -1.52
N VAL A 404 26.68 6.50 -2.49
CA VAL A 404 26.16 7.84 -2.82
C VAL A 404 25.05 7.72 -3.86
N ASP A 405 24.06 8.59 -3.74
CA ASP A 405 22.97 8.73 -4.67
C ASP A 405 23.33 9.61 -5.89
N SER A 406 22.35 9.86 -6.77
CA SER A 406 22.54 10.72 -7.95
C SER A 406 22.88 12.18 -7.64
N ARG A 407 22.75 12.61 -6.38
CA ARG A 407 23.08 13.96 -5.89
C ARG A 407 24.38 13.98 -5.09
N GLY A 408 25.13 12.88 -5.08
CA GLY A 408 26.38 12.74 -4.34
C GLY A 408 26.20 12.64 -2.83
N GLN A 409 25.01 12.30 -2.34
CA GLN A 409 24.70 12.15 -0.93
C GLN A 409 24.57 10.68 -0.55
N THR A 410 25.08 10.32 0.61
CA THR A 410 24.73 9.06 1.28
C THR A 410 23.46 9.26 2.11
N ARG A 411 22.82 8.17 2.55
CA ARG A 411 21.69 8.23 3.50
C ARG A 411 21.97 9.14 4.70
N ALA A 412 23.08 8.88 5.41
CA ALA A 412 23.42 9.59 6.64
C ALA A 412 23.78 11.06 6.40
N SER A 413 24.33 11.42 5.23
CA SER A 413 24.62 12.81 4.89
C SER A 413 23.36 13.57 4.44
N ALA A 414 22.45 12.90 3.72
CA ALA A 414 21.17 13.49 3.32
C ALA A 414 20.27 13.77 4.53
N SER A 415 20.15 12.81 5.46
CA SER A 415 19.32 12.98 6.65
C SER A 415 19.91 13.95 7.68
N GLY A 416 21.22 14.20 7.64
CA GLY A 416 21.91 15.01 8.65
C GLY A 416 22.23 14.24 9.94
N TYR A 417 22.10 12.91 9.93
CA TYR A 417 22.43 12.02 11.05
C TYR A 417 23.66 11.12 10.74
N PRO A 418 24.91 11.64 10.81
CA PRO A 418 26.12 10.86 10.52
C PRO A 418 26.27 9.59 11.36
N ALA A 419 25.78 9.62 12.61
CA ALA A 419 25.84 8.47 13.52
C ALA A 419 24.83 7.35 13.20
N SER A 420 23.93 7.55 12.23
CA SER A 420 22.93 6.54 11.84
C SER A 420 23.56 5.35 11.10
N ALA A 421 24.69 5.54 10.42
CA ALA A 421 25.34 4.52 9.61
C ALA A 421 25.63 3.24 10.43
N ASN A 422 25.11 2.09 9.96
CA ASN A 422 25.17 0.81 10.66
C ASN A 422 24.57 0.79 12.09
N SER A 423 23.76 1.77 12.47
CA SER A 423 23.28 1.91 13.85
C SER A 423 21.75 1.97 13.96
N TYR A 424 21.11 2.86 13.21
CA TYR A 424 19.66 3.04 13.23
C TYR A 424 19.17 3.62 11.89
N TRP A 425 17.88 3.48 11.64
CA TRP A 425 17.18 4.26 10.63
C TRP A 425 16.65 5.53 11.28
N TRP A 426 16.78 6.65 10.60
CA TRP A 426 15.99 7.82 10.95
C TRP A 426 14.56 7.63 10.44
N GLN A 427 13.56 8.05 11.21
CA GLN A 427 12.13 7.91 10.87
C GLN A 427 11.83 8.28 9.42
N HIS A 428 12.40 9.38 8.94
CA HIS A 428 12.12 9.90 7.61
C HIS A 428 13.20 9.57 6.57
N ASP A 429 14.06 8.58 6.83
CA ASP A 429 14.93 8.02 5.80
C ASP A 429 14.05 7.41 4.70
N TYR A 430 14.19 7.92 3.48
CA TYR A 430 13.51 7.37 2.30
C TYR A 430 14.30 7.71 1.03
N PHE A 431 14.52 6.69 0.19
CA PHE A 431 15.17 6.82 -1.10
C PHE A 431 14.12 6.87 -2.22
N VAL A 432 14.16 7.94 -3.01
CA VAL A 432 13.26 8.14 -4.14
C VAL A 432 13.93 7.64 -5.41
N HIS A 433 13.37 6.60 -6.01
CA HIS A 433 13.83 6.09 -7.30
C HIS A 433 13.53 7.06 -8.44
N SER A 434 14.40 7.06 -9.45
CA SER A 434 14.21 7.74 -10.73
C SER A 434 13.36 6.96 -11.73
N GLY A 435 13.10 5.67 -11.44
CA GLY A 435 12.46 4.71 -12.33
C GLY A 435 13.37 4.12 -13.40
N VAL A 436 14.66 4.47 -13.40
CA VAL A 436 15.69 3.88 -14.25
C VAL A 436 16.31 2.70 -13.53
N THR A 437 16.48 1.58 -14.24
CA THR A 437 17.15 0.38 -13.71
C THR A 437 18.66 0.54 -13.78
N ASP A 438 19.35 0.03 -12.79
CA ASP A 438 20.81 -0.05 -12.76
C ASP A 438 21.24 -1.52 -12.80
N ASP A 439 22.20 -1.86 -13.66
CA ASP A 439 22.72 -3.23 -13.78
C ASP A 439 23.84 -3.49 -12.76
N ILE A 440 24.25 -2.48 -11.99
CA ILE A 440 25.30 -2.58 -10.96
C ILE A 440 24.69 -2.96 -9.62
N ASP A 441 25.05 -4.15 -9.11
CA ASP A 441 24.59 -4.65 -7.80
C ASP A 441 24.85 -3.65 -6.66
N GLY A 442 23.77 -3.34 -5.94
CA GLY A 442 23.72 -2.41 -4.82
C GLY A 442 23.96 -0.96 -5.16
N GLN A 443 23.76 -0.55 -6.41
CA GLN A 443 23.61 0.85 -6.80
C GLN A 443 22.23 1.07 -7.39
N GLU A 444 21.65 2.24 -7.11
CA GLU A 444 20.32 2.59 -7.56
C GLU A 444 20.27 4.02 -8.05
N GLN A 445 19.49 4.25 -9.12
CA GLN A 445 19.31 5.56 -9.70
C GLN A 445 18.17 6.28 -8.98
N GLY A 446 18.51 7.25 -8.15
CA GLY A 446 17.56 7.98 -7.32
C GLY A 446 18.26 8.94 -6.38
N PHE A 447 17.55 9.41 -5.35
CA PHE A 447 18.12 10.28 -4.33
C PHE A 447 17.49 10.08 -2.97
N TRP A 448 18.28 10.31 -1.93
CA TRP A 448 17.81 10.37 -0.55
C TRP A 448 17.08 11.69 -0.31
N LEU A 449 15.92 11.62 0.33
CA LEU A 449 15.23 12.83 0.77
C LEU A 449 16.04 13.52 1.89
N PRO A 450 16.27 14.84 1.80
CA PRO A 450 17.13 15.56 2.73
C PRO A 450 16.43 15.82 4.07
N GLY A 451 17.19 16.05 5.13
CA GLY A 451 16.66 16.42 6.45
C GLY A 451 15.52 17.45 6.38
N ALA A 452 14.49 17.25 7.20
CA ALA A 452 13.26 18.07 7.26
C ALA A 452 12.37 18.08 5.99
N TRP A 453 12.60 17.23 4.99
CA TRP A 453 11.74 17.12 3.79
C TRP A 453 10.26 16.88 4.14
N TYR A 454 10.00 16.13 5.20
CA TYR A 454 8.69 15.65 5.62
C TYR A 454 7.82 16.74 6.27
N LEU A 455 8.39 17.91 6.59
CA LEU A 455 7.66 19.01 7.22
C LEU A 455 6.70 19.67 6.22
N SER A 456 5.49 20.00 6.67
CA SER A 456 4.47 20.66 5.85
C SER A 456 4.94 22.00 5.27
N GLN A 457 5.74 22.77 6.02
CA GLN A 457 6.36 24.02 5.58
C GLN A 457 7.36 23.85 4.43
N ASN A 458 7.92 22.65 4.27
CA ASN A 458 8.80 22.27 3.16
C ASN A 458 8.02 21.55 2.04
N GLY A 459 6.69 21.49 2.15
CA GLY A 459 5.81 20.87 1.17
C GLY A 459 5.84 19.34 1.19
N GLY A 460 6.24 18.72 2.30
CA GLY A 460 6.26 17.27 2.43
C GLY A 460 5.33 16.69 3.49
N PHE A 461 5.34 15.35 3.55
CA PHE A 461 4.56 14.49 4.46
C PHE A 461 5.07 13.05 4.36
N ASP A 462 5.19 12.35 5.50
CA ASP A 462 5.61 10.95 5.57
C ASP A 462 4.50 10.06 6.14
N GLY A 463 3.66 9.52 5.25
CA GLY A 463 2.51 8.69 5.59
C GLY A 463 2.85 7.28 6.06
N ARG A 464 4.14 6.92 6.19
CA ARG A 464 4.53 5.63 6.80
C ARG A 464 4.28 5.61 8.31
N TRP A 465 4.14 6.79 8.93
CA TRP A 465 4.05 6.96 10.39
C TRP A 465 2.79 7.69 10.85
N VAL A 466 1.89 8.01 9.92
CA VAL A 466 0.69 8.83 10.18
C VAL A 466 -0.50 8.14 9.54
N GLN A 467 -1.55 7.95 10.33
CA GLN A 467 -2.82 7.39 9.87
C GLN A 467 -3.60 8.44 9.08
N LEU A 468 -4.09 8.04 7.91
CA LEU A 468 -4.96 8.81 7.03
C LEU A 468 -6.36 8.20 7.02
N PHE A 469 -6.48 6.89 6.84
CA PHE A 469 -7.70 6.11 6.93
C PHE A 469 -7.96 5.69 8.38
N GLY A 470 -9.18 5.26 8.69
CA GLY A 470 -9.52 4.77 10.03
C GLY A 470 -9.49 3.25 10.10
N ASP A 471 -9.03 2.69 11.22
CA ASP A 471 -8.72 1.26 11.39
C ASP A 471 -9.93 0.33 11.32
N ARG A 472 -11.16 0.88 11.41
CA ARG A 472 -12.46 0.18 11.40
C ARG A 472 -12.44 -1.17 12.16
N PRO A 473 -11.90 -1.25 13.39
CA PRO A 473 -11.81 -2.51 14.11
C PRO A 473 -13.21 -3.05 14.41
N GLY A 474 -13.42 -4.37 14.29
CA GLY A 474 -14.71 -5.00 14.57
C GLY A 474 -15.74 -4.98 13.43
N LYS A 475 -15.54 -4.16 12.38
CA LYS A 475 -16.53 -3.95 11.30
C LYS A 475 -16.37 -4.94 10.14
N GLU A 476 -17.44 -5.21 9.40
CA GLU A 476 -17.37 -5.94 8.13
C GLU A 476 -17.05 -5.00 6.94
N SER A 477 -16.62 -5.56 5.80
CA SER A 477 -16.32 -4.78 4.59
C SER A 477 -17.53 -3.94 4.14
N GLY A 478 -17.34 -2.65 3.86
CA GLY A 478 -18.41 -1.73 3.45
C GLY A 478 -19.39 -1.35 4.56
N GLU A 479 -19.00 -1.49 5.83
CA GLU A 479 -19.69 -0.86 6.97
C GLU A 479 -18.91 0.39 7.42
N ASP A 480 -19.63 1.49 7.69
CA ASP A 480 -19.06 2.78 8.13
C ASP A 480 -18.92 2.90 9.65
#